data_AF-A0A2H9UPF1-F1
#
_entry.id   AF-A0A2H9UPF1-F1
#
_cell.length_a   1.000
_cell.length_b   1.000
_cell.length_c   1.000
_cell.angle_alpha   90.00
_cell.angle_beta   90.00
_cell.angle_gamma   90.00
#
_symmetry.space_group_name_H-M   'P 1'
#
loop_
_entity.id
_entity.type
_entity.pdbx_description
1 polymer ?
#
loop_
_entity_poly.entity_id
_entity_poly.type
_entity_poly.pdbx_seq_one_letter_code
_entity_poly.pdbx_strand_id
1 'polypeptide(L)'
;MGKLQTLKPRLRTLEVKSPTLKRANDSWRDGKTTAERGYGSKWQTYRKRFLMSNPLCEYCLEQNRVTAATVVDHIEPHRGDQDLFWNTDNHQSLCSPCHSSAKQREENSSKNPYAYVFMPEWLKPVTRLTIVFGPPGSGKSTWVREQATEHDVVLDLDEMISNASGKPLYKGNKQDYALAVRKRNDLLIEMSIQNKSGYLTLTGMKQSQRKWWEQKLMPKAVHIMDTPINECIDRIMNDERRTMSVKQQQILALKNWES
;
A
#
# COMPACT_ATOMS: atom_id res chain seq x y z
N MET A 1 58.65 -39.20 15.82
CA MET A 1 57.52 -38.25 15.97
C MET A 1 56.21 -39.04 15.87
N GLY A 2 55.49 -39.22 16.98
CA GLY A 2 54.25 -39.99 17.01
C GLY A 2 53.11 -39.21 16.33
N LYS A 3 52.42 -39.85 15.38
CA LYS A 3 51.23 -39.28 14.72
C LYS A 3 50.10 -39.12 15.75
N LEU A 4 49.62 -37.89 15.94
CA LEU A 4 48.42 -37.60 16.71
C LEU A 4 47.20 -38.26 16.03
N GLN A 5 46.49 -39.13 16.75
CA GLN A 5 45.20 -39.64 16.32
C GLN A 5 44.11 -38.63 16.68
N THR A 6 43.37 -38.16 15.67
CA THR A 6 42.17 -37.34 15.87
C THR A 6 41.06 -38.17 16.52
N LEU A 7 40.58 -37.71 17.67
CA LEU A 7 39.43 -38.31 18.35
C LEU A 7 38.13 -38.00 17.57
N LYS A 8 37.28 -39.03 17.38
CA LYS A 8 35.95 -38.86 16.79
C LYS A 8 35.05 -38.05 17.75
N PRO A 9 34.27 -37.07 17.25
CA PRO A 9 33.38 -36.30 18.10
C PRO A 9 32.26 -37.20 18.64
N ARG A 10 32.07 -37.21 19.96
CA ARG A 10 30.97 -37.90 20.66
C ARG A 10 29.74 -36.99 20.83
N LEU A 11 29.31 -36.34 19.75
CA LEU A 11 28.05 -35.59 19.77
C LEU A 11 26.93 -36.51 19.27
N ARG A 12 25.99 -36.84 20.17
CA ARG A 12 24.72 -37.45 19.76
C ARG A 12 23.88 -36.35 19.10
N THR A 13 23.60 -36.51 17.81
CA THR A 13 22.61 -35.70 17.12
C THR A 13 21.25 -36.02 17.74
N LEU A 14 20.66 -35.06 18.44
CA LEU A 14 19.26 -35.16 18.84
C LEU A 14 18.43 -34.84 17.59
N GLU A 15 17.79 -35.86 17.01
CA GLU A 15 16.73 -35.63 16.04
C GLU A 15 15.56 -34.95 16.75
N VAL A 16 15.51 -33.61 16.65
CA VAL A 16 14.32 -32.87 16.98
C VAL A 16 13.30 -33.17 15.89
N LYS A 17 12.40 -34.14 16.13
CA LYS A 17 11.17 -34.26 15.35
C LYS A 17 10.37 -33.00 15.59
N SER A 18 10.56 -32.01 14.73
CA SER A 18 9.65 -30.86 14.66
C SER A 18 8.25 -31.44 14.48
N PRO A 19 7.28 -31.12 15.36
CA PRO A 19 5.92 -31.51 15.11
C PRO A 19 5.55 -30.88 13.78
N THR A 20 5.19 -31.69 12.79
CA THR A 20 4.42 -31.23 11.64
C THR A 20 3.13 -30.65 12.21
N LEU A 21 3.15 -29.36 12.52
CA LEU A 21 1.95 -28.55 12.65
C LEU A 21 1.22 -28.74 11.33
N LYS A 22 0.19 -29.57 11.33
CA LYS A 22 -0.86 -29.46 10.32
C LYS A 22 -1.34 -28.02 10.45
N ARG A 23 -0.90 -27.15 9.54
CA ARG A 23 -1.51 -25.84 9.37
C ARG A 23 -2.97 -26.15 9.08
N ALA A 24 -3.87 -25.81 9.99
CA ALA A 24 -5.25 -25.62 9.61
C ALA A 24 -5.20 -24.54 8.52
N ASN A 25 -5.35 -24.94 7.26
CA ASN A 25 -5.59 -23.99 6.18
C ASN A 25 -7.01 -23.48 6.41
N ASP A 26 -7.15 -22.52 7.31
CA ASP A 26 -8.42 -21.80 7.54
C ASP A 26 -8.60 -20.78 6.41
N SER A 27 -8.58 -21.31 5.18
CA SER A 27 -8.85 -20.56 3.98
C SER A 27 -10.32 -20.16 4.06
N TRP A 28 -10.62 -18.87 4.00
CA TRP A 28 -11.98 -18.34 4.04
C TRP A 28 -12.91 -18.92 2.95
N ARG A 29 -12.32 -19.65 1.99
CA ARG A 29 -12.96 -20.37 0.88
C ARG A 29 -13.34 -21.81 1.22
N ASP A 30 -12.78 -22.40 2.27
CA ASP A 30 -12.96 -23.82 2.59
C ASP A 30 -14.43 -24.10 2.95
N GLY A 31 -14.95 -25.20 2.41
CA GLY A 31 -16.34 -25.62 2.61
C GLY A 31 -17.41 -24.74 1.96
N LYS A 32 -17.05 -23.71 1.18
CA LYS A 32 -17.99 -22.77 0.56
C LYS A 32 -18.00 -22.87 -0.97
N THR A 33 -19.19 -22.90 -1.55
CA THR A 33 -19.42 -22.74 -2.99
C THR A 33 -19.04 -21.34 -3.47
N THR A 34 -18.94 -21.15 -4.79
CA THR A 34 -18.70 -19.82 -5.39
C THR A 34 -19.78 -18.80 -5.02
N ALA A 35 -21.04 -19.24 -4.93
CA ALA A 35 -22.14 -18.37 -4.54
C ALA A 35 -22.06 -17.97 -3.05
N GLU A 36 -21.75 -18.91 -2.16
CA GLU A 36 -21.57 -18.66 -0.73
C GLU A 36 -20.36 -17.78 -0.41
N ARG A 37 -19.39 -17.72 -1.34
CA ARG A 37 -18.27 -16.78 -1.29
C ARG A 37 -18.64 -15.36 -1.71
N GLY A 38 -19.86 -15.13 -2.19
CA GLY A 38 -20.38 -13.84 -2.64
C GLY A 38 -20.49 -13.69 -4.17
N TYR A 39 -19.93 -14.63 -4.95
CA TYR A 39 -19.85 -14.54 -6.42
C TYR A 39 -21.07 -15.11 -7.16
N GLY A 40 -22.25 -15.12 -6.51
CA GLY A 40 -23.51 -15.65 -7.05
C GLY A 40 -24.22 -14.71 -8.05
N SER A 41 -25.52 -14.92 -8.28
CA SER A 41 -26.32 -14.17 -9.28
C SER A 41 -26.30 -12.66 -9.06
N LYS A 42 -26.38 -12.20 -7.80
CA LYS A 42 -26.29 -10.77 -7.43
C LYS A 42 -24.98 -10.16 -7.93
N TRP A 43 -23.87 -10.86 -7.74
CA TRP A 43 -22.56 -10.43 -8.22
C TRP A 43 -22.50 -10.40 -9.74
N GLN A 44 -23.07 -11.39 -10.44
CA GLN A 44 -23.08 -11.40 -11.90
C GLN A 44 -23.85 -10.20 -12.49
N THR A 45 -24.98 -9.83 -11.89
CA THR A 45 -25.74 -8.63 -12.28
C THR A 45 -24.95 -7.35 -12.00
N TYR A 46 -24.37 -7.23 -10.82
CA TYR A 46 -23.52 -6.10 -10.46
C TYR A 46 -22.33 -5.96 -11.42
N ARG A 47 -21.60 -7.05 -11.66
CA ARG A 47 -20.43 -7.14 -12.53
C ARG A 47 -20.73 -6.61 -13.94
N LYS A 48 -21.86 -7.00 -14.53
CA LYS A 48 -22.26 -6.51 -15.86
C LYS A 48 -22.41 -4.99 -15.88
N ARG A 49 -23.11 -4.42 -14.89
CA ARG A 49 -23.29 -2.96 -14.78
C ARG A 49 -21.97 -2.24 -14.55
N PHE A 50 -21.14 -2.75 -13.64
CA PHE A 50 -19.85 -2.14 -13.33
C PHE A 50 -18.93 -2.10 -14.56
N LEU A 51 -18.84 -3.18 -15.34
CA LEU A 51 -18.02 -3.22 -16.56
C LEU A 51 -18.57 -2.35 -17.69
N MET A 52 -19.90 -2.13 -17.75
CA MET A 52 -20.46 -1.15 -18.69
C MET A 52 -20.03 0.29 -18.34
N SER A 53 -19.99 0.62 -17.05
CA SER A 53 -19.55 1.93 -16.57
C SER A 53 -18.03 2.10 -16.54
N ASN A 54 -17.28 1.00 -16.42
CA ASN A 54 -15.82 0.96 -16.36
C ASN A 54 -15.29 0.00 -17.44
N PRO A 55 -15.35 0.39 -18.73
CA PRO A 55 -15.12 -0.53 -19.84
C PRO A 55 -13.64 -0.82 -20.13
N LEU A 56 -12.70 -0.10 -19.50
CA LEU A 56 -11.28 -0.16 -19.81
C LEU A 56 -10.48 -0.72 -18.63
N CYS A 57 -9.45 -1.51 -18.91
CA CYS A 57 -8.57 -2.07 -17.90
C CYS A 57 -7.71 -0.99 -17.25
N GLU A 58 -7.85 -0.80 -15.93
CA GLU A 58 -7.10 0.18 -15.13
C GLU A 58 -5.58 0.02 -15.30
N TYR A 59 -5.06 -1.21 -15.27
CA TYR A 59 -3.61 -1.46 -15.42
C TYR A 59 -3.09 -1.18 -16.82
N CYS A 60 -3.95 -1.36 -17.84
CA CYS A 60 -3.57 -0.99 -19.19
C CYS A 60 -3.54 0.53 -19.31
N LEU A 61 -4.52 1.23 -18.75
CA LEU A 61 -4.58 2.70 -18.78
C LEU A 61 -3.37 3.34 -18.11
N GLU A 62 -2.93 2.81 -16.96
CA GLU A 62 -1.70 3.24 -16.27
C GLU A 62 -0.45 3.10 -17.15
N GLN A 63 -0.48 2.16 -18.11
CA GLN A 63 0.60 1.93 -19.06
C GLN A 63 0.37 2.63 -20.41
N ASN A 64 -0.56 3.59 -20.49
CA ASN A 64 -0.99 4.25 -21.73
C ASN A 64 -1.48 3.27 -22.81
N ARG A 65 -2.08 2.14 -22.41
CA ARG A 65 -2.67 1.14 -23.29
C ARG A 65 -4.19 1.12 -23.11
N VAL A 66 -4.92 1.07 -24.21
CA VAL A 66 -6.38 0.92 -24.19
C VAL A 66 -6.71 -0.56 -24.38
N THR A 67 -7.35 -1.18 -23.38
CA THR A 67 -7.78 -2.59 -23.45
C THR A 67 -9.09 -2.74 -22.73
N ALA A 68 -10.05 -3.46 -23.32
CA ALA A 68 -11.34 -3.70 -22.68
C ALA A 68 -11.18 -4.49 -21.36
N ALA A 69 -11.86 -4.04 -20.31
CA ALA A 69 -11.96 -4.79 -19.06
C ALA A 69 -12.95 -5.95 -19.21
N THR A 70 -12.59 -7.09 -18.65
CA THR A 70 -13.42 -8.31 -18.66
C THR A 70 -13.61 -8.89 -17.27
N VAL A 71 -13.00 -8.31 -16.24
CA VAL A 71 -13.05 -8.78 -14.86
C VAL A 71 -13.29 -7.59 -13.94
N VAL A 72 -14.15 -7.78 -12.95
CA VAL A 72 -14.25 -6.89 -11.78
C VAL A 72 -13.48 -7.55 -10.67
N ASP A 73 -12.48 -6.84 -10.20
CA ASP A 73 -11.50 -7.34 -9.25
C ASP A 73 -11.51 -6.48 -7.98
N HIS A 74 -11.11 -7.07 -6.85
CA HIS A 74 -10.99 -6.35 -5.58
C HIS A 74 -9.58 -5.77 -5.42
N ILE A 75 -9.48 -4.45 -5.25
CA ILE A 75 -8.23 -3.74 -5.01
C ILE A 75 -7.56 -4.31 -3.75
N GLU A 76 -8.29 -4.31 -2.64
CA GLU A 76 -7.93 -4.99 -1.40
C GLU A 76 -8.63 -6.36 -1.32
N PRO A 77 -7.89 -7.48 -1.21
CA PRO A 77 -8.48 -8.81 -1.10
C PRO A 77 -9.40 -8.90 0.13
N HIS A 78 -10.69 -9.16 -0.10
CA HIS A 78 -11.70 -9.13 0.97
C HIS A 78 -11.58 -10.25 2.01
N ARG A 79 -10.91 -11.38 1.69
CA ARG A 79 -10.64 -12.51 2.60
C ARG A 79 -11.86 -13.02 3.41
N GLY A 80 -13.05 -12.93 2.83
CA GLY A 80 -14.31 -13.36 3.44
C GLY A 80 -15.13 -12.25 4.10
N ASP A 81 -14.57 -11.05 4.28
CA ASP A 81 -15.28 -9.84 4.72
C ASP A 81 -16.31 -9.43 3.65
N GLN A 82 -17.60 -9.42 4.02
CA GLN A 82 -18.69 -9.10 3.09
C GLN A 82 -18.88 -7.60 2.89
N ASP A 83 -18.53 -6.77 3.88
CA ASP A 83 -18.61 -5.32 3.74
C ASP A 83 -17.53 -4.85 2.77
N LEU A 84 -16.31 -5.39 2.90
CA LEU A 84 -15.22 -5.12 1.98
C LEU A 84 -15.46 -5.73 0.58
N PHE A 85 -16.18 -6.85 0.49
CA PHE A 85 -16.58 -7.48 -0.77
C PHE A 85 -17.57 -6.63 -1.57
N TRP A 86 -18.56 -6.02 -0.91
CA TRP A 86 -19.60 -5.20 -1.57
C TRP A 86 -19.25 -3.72 -1.66
N ASN A 87 -18.13 -3.31 -1.08
CA ASN A 87 -17.62 -1.95 -1.19
C ASN A 87 -17.25 -1.62 -2.64
N THR A 88 -18.06 -0.78 -3.30
CA THR A 88 -17.86 -0.39 -4.69
C THR A 88 -16.54 0.31 -4.94
N ASP A 89 -16.02 1.06 -3.96
CA ASP A 89 -14.72 1.73 -4.06
C ASP A 89 -13.56 0.73 -4.01
N ASN A 90 -13.80 -0.48 -3.50
CA ASN A 90 -12.83 -1.56 -3.50
C ASN A 90 -12.81 -2.34 -4.83
N HIS A 91 -13.61 -1.97 -5.83
CA HIS A 91 -13.63 -2.65 -7.11
C HIS A 91 -12.78 -1.92 -8.16
N GLN A 92 -12.09 -2.67 -9.01
CA GLN A 92 -11.37 -2.16 -10.18
C GLN A 92 -11.69 -3.00 -11.42
N SER A 93 -11.60 -2.38 -12.59
CA SER A 93 -11.89 -3.03 -13.87
C SER A 93 -10.59 -3.50 -14.53
N LEU A 94 -10.44 -4.80 -14.79
CA LEU A 94 -9.21 -5.38 -15.34
C LEU A 94 -9.51 -6.26 -16.56
N CYS A 95 -8.58 -6.33 -17.52
CA CYS A 95 -8.61 -7.33 -18.57
C CYS A 95 -8.13 -8.69 -18.02
N SER A 96 -8.60 -9.80 -18.61
CA SER A 96 -8.21 -11.14 -18.17
C SER A 96 -6.68 -11.35 -18.10
N PRO A 97 -5.85 -10.86 -19.05
CA PRO A 97 -4.40 -10.97 -18.93
C PRO A 97 -3.83 -10.27 -17.68
N CYS A 98 -4.20 -9.01 -17.42
CA CYS A 98 -3.72 -8.27 -16.24
C CYS A 98 -4.21 -8.90 -14.94
N HIS A 99 -5.46 -9.36 -14.89
CA HIS A 99 -6.00 -10.04 -13.72
C HIS A 99 -5.27 -11.36 -13.41
N SER A 100 -5.08 -12.22 -14.41
CA SER A 100 -4.46 -13.54 -14.21
C SER A 100 -2.93 -13.50 -14.05
N SER A 101 -2.28 -12.39 -14.39
CA SER A 101 -0.83 -12.23 -14.28
C SER A 101 -0.46 -11.18 -13.25
N ALA A 102 -0.58 -9.89 -13.58
CA ALA A 102 -0.21 -8.78 -12.73
C ALA A 102 -0.93 -8.89 -11.38
N LYS A 103 -2.26 -8.88 -11.33
CA LYS A 103 -3.00 -8.95 -10.05
C LYS A 103 -2.70 -10.22 -9.25
N GLN A 104 -2.69 -11.39 -9.88
CA GLN A 104 -2.30 -12.63 -9.18
C GLN A 104 -0.87 -12.57 -8.63
N ARG A 105 0.09 -11.96 -9.34
CA ARG A 105 1.44 -11.73 -8.80
C ARG A 105 1.43 -10.73 -7.65
N GLU A 106 0.54 -9.76 -7.62
CA GLU A 106 0.43 -8.77 -6.53
C GLU A 106 -0.10 -9.42 -5.26
N GLU A 107 -1.11 -10.28 -5.41
CA GLU A 107 -1.69 -11.02 -4.30
C GLU A 107 -0.72 -12.08 -3.76
N ASN A 108 0.06 -12.72 -4.64
CA ASN A 108 0.95 -13.82 -4.29
C ASN A 108 2.40 -13.39 -4.04
N SER A 109 2.81 -12.19 -4.43
CA SER A 109 4.22 -11.79 -4.44
C SER A 109 4.41 -10.32 -4.15
N SER A 110 5.29 -10.07 -3.21
CA SER A 110 5.90 -8.79 -2.92
C SER A 110 6.87 -8.33 -4.03
N LYS A 111 6.51 -8.44 -5.32
CA LYS A 111 7.38 -8.10 -6.47
C LYS A 111 6.70 -7.55 -7.74
N ASN A 112 5.39 -7.33 -7.78
CA ASN A 112 4.76 -6.68 -8.94
C ASN A 112 4.64 -5.16 -8.71
N PRO A 113 5.31 -4.30 -9.50
CA PRO A 113 5.23 -2.84 -9.34
C PRO A 113 3.81 -2.27 -9.45
N TYR A 114 2.90 -2.95 -10.15
CA TYR A 114 1.52 -2.54 -10.34
C TYR A 114 0.58 -2.97 -9.19
N ALA A 115 1.11 -3.57 -8.13
CA ALA A 115 0.34 -3.86 -6.92
C ALA A 115 -0.08 -2.58 -6.21
N TYR A 116 -1.32 -2.56 -5.72
CA TYR A 116 -1.62 -1.78 -4.53
C TYR A 116 -0.91 -2.41 -3.31
N VAL A 117 0.38 -2.10 -3.16
CA VAL A 117 1.18 -2.44 -1.99
C VAL A 117 1.78 -1.17 -1.43
N PHE A 118 1.32 -0.81 -0.23
CA PHE A 118 1.75 0.40 0.43
C PHE A 118 3.23 0.36 0.80
N MET A 119 3.75 -0.79 1.26
CA MET A 119 5.14 -1.00 1.66
C MET A 119 5.76 -2.17 0.85
N PRO A 120 6.22 -1.91 -0.38
CA PRO A 120 6.63 -2.97 -1.30
C PRO A 120 8.07 -3.45 -1.08
N GLU A 121 8.26 -4.77 -0.98
CA GLU A 121 9.60 -5.38 -0.82
C GLU A 121 10.50 -5.27 -2.06
N TRP A 122 9.99 -4.82 -3.19
CA TRP A 122 10.80 -4.65 -4.40
C TRP A 122 11.42 -3.26 -4.53
N LEU A 123 11.04 -2.30 -3.68
CA LEU A 123 11.66 -0.99 -3.69
C LEU A 123 13.17 -1.10 -3.45
N LYS A 124 13.89 -0.19 -4.09
CA LYS A 124 15.34 -0.05 -3.98
C LYS A 124 15.67 1.18 -3.14
N PRO A 125 16.91 1.28 -2.60
CA PRO A 125 17.33 2.48 -1.90
C PRO A 125 17.19 3.75 -2.74
N VAL A 126 16.70 4.83 -2.12
CA VAL A 126 16.59 6.18 -2.69
C VAL A 126 17.39 7.11 -1.78
N THR A 127 18.71 7.09 -1.91
CA THR A 127 19.65 7.66 -0.94
C THR A 127 19.66 9.19 -0.88
N ARG A 128 18.99 9.87 -1.82
CA ARG A 128 18.78 11.33 -1.83
C ARG A 128 17.37 11.74 -1.38
N LEU A 129 16.59 10.81 -0.86
CA LEU A 129 15.25 11.06 -0.31
C LEU A 129 15.33 11.60 1.12
N THR A 130 14.46 12.54 1.47
CA THR A 130 14.11 12.86 2.86
C THR A 130 12.73 12.29 3.15
N ILE A 131 12.59 11.45 4.19
CA ILE A 131 11.28 10.93 4.61
C ILE A 131 10.74 11.82 5.72
N VAL A 132 9.47 12.22 5.61
CA VAL A 132 8.78 13.06 6.61
C VAL A 132 7.62 12.27 7.21
N PHE A 133 7.81 11.79 8.44
CA PHE A 133 6.78 11.12 9.23
C PHE A 133 6.01 12.12 10.08
N GLY A 134 4.70 11.94 10.22
CA GLY A 134 3.89 12.80 11.08
C GLY A 134 2.42 12.38 11.09
N PRO A 135 1.67 12.65 12.18
CA PRO A 135 0.24 12.39 12.20
C PRO A 135 -0.51 13.26 11.17
N PRO A 136 -1.77 12.94 10.81
CA PRO A 136 -2.61 13.88 10.07
C PRO A 136 -2.70 15.21 10.84
N GLY A 137 -2.71 16.35 10.14
CA GLY A 137 -2.76 17.68 10.78
C GLY A 137 -1.42 18.21 11.33
N SER A 138 -0.35 17.41 11.37
CA SER A 138 0.93 17.84 11.94
C SER A 138 1.73 18.84 11.11
N GLY A 139 1.28 19.18 9.89
CA GLY A 139 1.95 20.18 9.04
C GLY A 139 3.02 19.64 8.10
N LYS A 140 3.14 18.32 7.90
CA LYS A 140 4.12 17.69 6.96
C LYS A 140 4.17 18.37 5.59
N SER A 141 3.02 18.53 4.93
CA SER A 141 2.93 19.09 3.58
C SER A 141 3.30 20.58 3.54
N THR A 142 3.09 21.32 4.63
CA THR A 142 3.58 22.69 4.75
C THR A 142 5.10 22.71 4.91
N TRP A 143 5.64 21.90 5.82
CA TRP A 143 7.08 21.78 6.02
C TRP A 143 7.80 21.37 4.72
N VAL A 144 7.31 20.36 4.00
CA VAL A 144 7.92 19.94 2.73
C VAL A 144 7.90 21.05 1.69
N ARG A 145 6.81 21.83 1.57
CA ARG A 145 6.76 22.96 0.63
C ARG A 145 7.75 24.07 0.96
N GLU A 146 8.09 24.25 2.23
CA GLU A 146 9.08 25.24 2.67
C GLU A 146 10.53 24.75 2.45
N GLN A 147 10.75 23.43 2.43
CA GLN A 147 12.08 22.84 2.27
C GLN A 147 12.43 22.44 0.82
N ALA A 148 11.45 21.97 0.05
CA ALA A 148 11.66 21.42 -1.28
C ALA A 148 11.96 22.52 -2.30
N THR A 149 12.85 22.22 -3.24
CA THR A 149 13.15 23.07 -4.39
C THR A 149 12.43 22.58 -5.64
N GLU A 150 12.46 23.35 -6.73
CA GLU A 150 11.91 22.94 -8.03
C GLU A 150 12.59 21.69 -8.63
N HIS A 151 13.75 21.30 -8.12
CA HIS A 151 14.48 20.11 -8.57
C HIS A 151 14.12 18.85 -7.76
N ASP A 152 13.35 18.99 -6.68
CA ASP A 152 12.98 17.88 -5.81
C ASP A 152 11.66 17.24 -6.22
N VAL A 153 11.62 15.91 -6.23
CA VAL A 153 10.37 15.17 -6.40
C VAL A 153 9.64 15.12 -5.06
N VAL A 154 8.44 15.71 -4.99
CA VAL A 154 7.58 15.64 -3.79
C VAL A 154 6.56 14.52 -3.94
N LEU A 155 6.63 13.55 -3.04
CA LEU A 155 5.73 12.41 -2.94
C LEU A 155 4.82 12.61 -1.72
N ASP A 156 3.82 13.47 -1.86
CA ASP A 156 2.72 13.61 -0.89
C ASP A 156 1.47 12.91 -1.42
N LEU A 157 1.02 11.87 -0.71
CA LEU A 157 -0.05 11.02 -1.22
C LEU A 157 -1.38 11.77 -1.35
N ASP A 158 -1.69 12.73 -0.47
CA ASP A 158 -2.93 13.51 -0.57
C ASP A 158 -2.91 14.39 -1.83
N GLU A 159 -1.77 15.02 -2.12
CA GLU A 159 -1.57 15.81 -3.35
C GLU A 159 -1.57 14.93 -4.60
N MET A 160 -0.92 13.76 -4.55
CA MET A 160 -0.90 12.81 -5.66
C MET A 160 -2.30 12.29 -6.00
N ILE A 161 -3.14 12.01 -4.99
CA ILE A 161 -4.54 11.64 -5.17
C ILE A 161 -5.30 12.78 -5.85
N SER A 162 -5.15 14.01 -5.34
CA SER A 162 -5.85 15.17 -5.88
C SER A 162 -5.46 15.44 -7.33
N ASN A 163 -4.16 15.43 -7.63
CA ASN A 163 -3.63 15.66 -8.98
C ASN A 163 -4.00 14.55 -9.97
N ALA A 164 -3.97 13.29 -9.55
CA ALA A 164 -4.28 12.16 -10.44
C ALA A 164 -5.78 12.05 -10.75
N SER A 165 -6.64 12.36 -9.77
CA SER A 165 -8.10 12.24 -9.92
C SER A 165 -8.78 13.52 -10.41
N GLY A 166 -8.09 14.67 -10.36
CA GLY A 166 -8.67 16.00 -10.57
C GLY A 166 -9.64 16.44 -9.45
N LYS A 167 -9.80 15.63 -8.40
CA LYS A 167 -10.68 15.93 -7.27
C LYS A 167 -9.95 16.84 -6.27
N PRO A 168 -10.66 17.71 -5.54
CA PRO A 168 -10.04 18.48 -4.46
C PRO A 168 -9.40 17.58 -3.40
N LEU A 169 -8.43 18.13 -2.66
CA LEU A 169 -7.81 17.45 -1.51
C LEU A 169 -8.87 16.86 -0.58
N TYR A 170 -8.64 15.63 -0.13
CA TYR A 170 -9.53 14.88 0.77
C TYR A 170 -10.87 14.45 0.16
N LYS A 171 -11.03 14.48 -1.17
CA LYS A 171 -12.24 14.01 -1.88
C LYS A 171 -12.01 12.76 -2.73
N GLY A 172 -10.81 12.16 -2.67
CA GLY A 172 -10.49 10.92 -3.36
C GLY A 172 -11.18 9.70 -2.73
N ASN A 173 -11.39 8.66 -3.53
CA ASN A 173 -11.89 7.36 -3.11
C ASN A 173 -10.74 6.32 -3.04
N LYS A 174 -11.07 5.05 -2.76
CA LYS A 174 -10.07 3.97 -2.68
C LYS A 174 -9.34 3.69 -4.00
N GLN A 175 -10.00 3.88 -5.15
CA GLN A 175 -9.36 3.73 -6.46
C GLN A 175 -8.31 4.84 -6.67
N ASP A 176 -8.66 6.10 -6.37
CA ASP A 176 -7.74 7.23 -6.48
C ASP A 176 -6.53 7.03 -5.55
N TYR A 177 -6.78 6.53 -4.33
CA TYR A 177 -5.74 6.16 -3.37
C TYR A 177 -4.83 5.06 -3.93
N ALA A 178 -5.40 4.00 -4.50
CA ALA A 178 -4.62 2.90 -5.05
C ALA A 178 -3.75 3.33 -6.23
N LEU A 179 -4.31 4.13 -7.14
CA LEU A 179 -3.58 4.72 -8.27
C LEU A 179 -2.42 5.60 -7.78
N ALA A 180 -2.66 6.46 -6.79
CA ALA A 180 -1.62 7.32 -6.23
C ALA A 180 -0.50 6.50 -5.56
N VAL A 181 -0.83 5.42 -4.86
CA VAL A 181 0.14 4.49 -4.23
C VAL A 181 0.99 3.77 -5.28
N ARG A 182 0.39 3.35 -6.41
CA ARG A 182 1.12 2.75 -7.55
C ARG A 182 2.08 3.76 -8.18
N LYS A 183 1.56 4.95 -8.54
CA LYS A 183 2.39 6.04 -9.09
C LYS A 183 3.55 6.43 -8.15
N ARG A 184 3.31 6.46 -6.84
CA ARG A 184 4.35 6.72 -5.83
C ARG A 184 5.42 5.63 -5.84
N ASN A 185 5.06 4.36 -6.03
CA ASN A 185 6.05 3.28 -6.13
C ASN A 185 6.91 3.43 -7.38
N ASP A 186 6.29 3.73 -8.52
CA ASP A 186 6.99 3.94 -9.79
C ASP A 186 7.97 5.10 -9.68
N LEU A 187 7.54 6.23 -9.10
CA LEU A 187 8.41 7.37 -8.86
C LEU A 187 9.57 7.05 -7.91
N LEU A 188 9.36 6.28 -6.85
CA LEU A 188 10.47 5.84 -5.98
C LEU A 188 11.49 4.97 -6.73
N ILE A 189 11.04 4.11 -7.66
CA ILE A 189 11.91 3.30 -8.51
C ILE A 189 12.70 4.21 -9.47
N GLU A 190 12.03 5.14 -10.14
CA GLU A 190 12.67 6.11 -11.04
C GLU A 190 13.69 6.97 -10.30
N MET A 191 13.34 7.48 -9.11
CA MET A 191 14.25 8.25 -8.27
C MET A 191 15.48 7.46 -7.85
N SER A 192 15.31 6.15 -7.55
CA SER A 192 16.43 5.25 -7.26
C SER A 192 17.38 5.11 -8.46
N ILE A 193 16.83 4.85 -9.66
CA ILE A 193 17.60 4.65 -10.89
C ILE A 193 18.31 5.93 -11.32
N GLN A 194 17.61 7.06 -11.25
CA GLN A 194 18.09 8.36 -11.73
C GLN A 194 18.80 9.17 -10.64
N ASN A 195 18.92 8.63 -9.42
CA ASN A 195 19.49 9.30 -8.26
C ASN A 195 18.90 10.70 -8.01
N LYS A 196 17.57 10.83 -8.09
CA LYS A 196 16.86 12.10 -7.85
C LYS A 196 16.72 12.38 -6.35
N SER A 197 16.81 13.65 -5.97
CA SER A 197 16.41 14.09 -4.63
C SER A 197 14.91 14.32 -4.53
N GLY A 198 14.39 14.25 -3.32
CA GLY A 198 12.97 14.45 -3.09
C GLY A 198 12.55 14.22 -1.66
N TYR A 199 11.24 14.34 -1.45
CA TYR A 199 10.59 14.22 -0.15
C TYR A 199 9.47 13.20 -0.23
N LEU A 200 9.35 12.33 0.76
CA LEU A 200 8.25 11.37 0.89
C LEU A 200 7.50 11.65 2.19
N THR A 201 6.24 12.07 2.11
CA THR A 201 5.41 12.26 3.31
C THR A 201 4.68 10.95 3.65
N LEU A 202 4.73 10.56 4.93
CA LEU A 202 4.09 9.34 5.43
C LEU A 202 3.28 9.65 6.69
N THR A 203 1.98 9.32 6.64
CA THR A 203 1.01 9.67 7.67
C THR A 203 0.61 8.47 8.52
N GLY A 204 0.55 8.64 9.85
CA GLY A 204 -0.16 7.70 10.74
C GLY A 204 0.43 6.29 10.79
N MET A 205 1.74 6.18 11.03
CA MET A 205 2.46 4.90 11.03
C MET A 205 3.02 4.55 12.41
N LYS A 206 2.98 3.26 12.75
CA LYS A 206 3.63 2.67 13.93
C LYS A 206 5.16 2.72 13.80
N GLN A 207 5.88 2.64 14.92
CA GLN A 207 7.35 2.70 14.90
C GLN A 207 7.99 1.58 14.04
N SER A 208 7.43 0.37 14.06
CA SER A 208 7.90 -0.75 13.23
C SER A 208 7.79 -0.47 11.72
N GLN A 209 6.73 0.22 11.31
CA GLN A 209 6.52 0.58 9.91
C GLN A 209 7.46 1.72 9.47
N ARG A 210 7.75 2.68 10.36
CA ARG A 210 8.76 3.73 10.09
C ARG A 210 10.14 3.10 9.87
N LYS A 211 10.56 2.23 10.79
CA LYS A 211 11.82 1.47 10.70
C LYS A 211 11.92 0.68 9.39
N TRP A 212 10.82 0.06 8.95
CA TRP A 212 10.80 -0.62 7.65
C TRP A 212 11.10 0.35 6.49
N TRP A 213 10.45 1.52 6.44
CA TRP A 213 10.70 2.51 5.38
C TRP A 213 12.13 3.05 5.39
N GLU A 214 12.66 3.35 6.57
CA GLU A 214 14.04 3.80 6.75
C GLU A 214 15.04 2.77 6.25
N GLN A 215 14.89 1.51 6.67
CA GLN A 215 15.75 0.42 6.23
C GLN A 215 15.60 0.12 4.74
N LYS A 216 14.37 0.22 4.21
CA LYS A 216 14.06 -0.12 2.83
C LYS A 216 14.62 0.89 1.84
N LEU A 217 14.40 2.17 2.11
CA LEU A 217 14.77 3.25 1.21
C LEU A 217 16.15 3.82 1.51
N MET A 218 16.70 3.59 2.71
CA MET A 218 17.99 4.15 3.15
C MET A 218 18.08 5.66 2.83
N PRO A 219 17.10 6.46 3.29
CA PRO A 219 16.99 7.86 2.90
C PRO A 219 18.19 8.67 3.41
N LYS A 220 18.45 9.83 2.77
CA LYS A 220 19.42 10.82 3.24
C LYS A 220 19.12 11.28 4.66
N ALA A 221 17.84 11.49 4.94
CA ALA A 221 17.37 12.02 6.21
C ALA A 221 15.95 11.55 6.52
N VAL A 222 15.62 11.57 7.81
CA VAL A 222 14.28 11.31 8.34
C VAL A 222 13.90 12.50 9.22
N HIS A 223 12.72 13.07 8.98
CA HIS A 223 12.12 14.11 9.81
C HIS A 223 10.83 13.56 10.43
N ILE A 224 10.69 13.65 11.74
CA ILE A 224 9.49 13.22 12.46
C ILE A 224 8.84 14.47 13.04
N MET A 225 7.61 14.74 12.65
CA MET A 225 6.83 15.85 13.19
C MET A 225 6.53 15.59 14.66
N ASP A 226 6.88 16.56 15.50
CA ASP A 226 6.70 16.57 16.95
C ASP A 226 5.45 17.36 17.39
N THR A 227 4.62 17.79 16.43
CA THR A 227 3.40 18.55 16.69
C THR A 227 2.49 17.81 17.69
N PRO A 228 2.06 18.46 18.78
CA PRO A 228 1.16 17.87 19.76
C PRO A 228 -0.12 17.31 19.13
N ILE A 229 -0.61 16.17 19.64
CA ILE A 229 -1.79 15.48 19.09
C ILE A 229 -3.05 16.36 19.19
N ASN A 230 -3.22 17.11 20.28
CA ASN A 230 -4.34 18.04 20.45
C ASN A 230 -4.32 19.13 19.37
N GLU A 231 -3.16 19.69 19.07
CA GLU A 231 -3.02 20.67 18.00
C GLU A 231 -3.32 20.06 16.62
N CYS A 232 -2.89 18.81 16.39
CA CYS A 232 -3.24 18.08 15.17
C CYS A 232 -4.76 17.90 15.03
N ILE A 233 -5.46 17.56 16.12
CA ILE A 233 -6.93 17.44 16.15
C ILE A 233 -7.57 18.79 15.81
N ASP A 234 -7.14 19.88 16.46
CA ASP A 234 -7.69 21.21 16.22
C ASP A 234 -7.50 21.64 14.76
N ARG A 235 -6.31 21.42 14.19
CA ARG A 235 -6.04 21.69 12.77
C ARG A 235 -6.90 20.84 11.84
N ILE A 236 -7.14 19.56 12.16
CA ILE A 236 -8.02 18.70 11.36
C ILE A 236 -9.47 19.21 11.43
N MET A 237 -9.95 19.54 12.62
CA MET A 237 -11.32 19.97 12.86
C MET A 237 -11.64 21.32 12.23
N ASN A 238 -10.66 22.23 12.17
CA ASN A 238 -10.82 23.55 11.57
C ASN A 238 -10.55 23.59 10.06
N ASP A 239 -10.09 22.49 9.44
CA ASP A 239 -9.87 22.46 8.00
C ASP A 239 -11.17 22.16 7.25
N GLU A 240 -11.67 23.15 6.52
CA GLU A 240 -12.91 23.08 5.74
C GLU A 240 -12.82 22.15 4.52
N ARG A 241 -11.60 21.83 4.06
CA ARG A 241 -11.41 20.93 2.91
C ARG A 241 -11.82 19.49 3.27
N ARG A 242 -11.72 19.11 4.55
CA ARG A 242 -12.03 17.77 5.06
C ARG A 242 -13.53 17.62 5.33
N THR A 243 -14.16 16.57 4.80
CA THR A 243 -15.51 16.18 5.24
C THR A 243 -15.49 15.67 6.68
N MET A 244 -16.64 15.64 7.34
CA MET A 244 -16.73 15.07 8.69
C MET A 244 -16.27 13.61 8.75
N SER A 245 -16.56 12.81 7.71
CA SER A 245 -16.06 11.44 7.59
C SER A 245 -14.54 11.37 7.53
N VAL A 246 -13.89 12.23 6.73
CA VAL A 246 -12.43 12.31 6.66
C VAL A 246 -11.83 12.77 7.99
N LYS A 247 -12.43 13.77 8.64
CA LYS A 247 -12.00 14.24 9.97
C LYS A 247 -12.01 13.09 10.97
N GLN A 248 -13.11 12.35 11.05
CA GLN A 248 -13.22 11.18 11.93
C GLN A 248 -12.16 10.11 11.63
N GLN A 249 -11.97 9.76 10.36
CA GLN A 249 -10.95 8.76 9.96
C GLN A 249 -9.53 9.21 10.33
N GLN A 250 -9.18 10.47 10.09
CA GLN A 250 -7.86 11.00 10.39
C GLN A 250 -7.63 11.15 11.90
N ILE A 251 -8.64 11.53 12.67
CA ILE A 251 -8.57 11.54 14.14
C ILE A 251 -8.41 10.12 14.68
N LEU A 252 -9.09 9.12 14.09
CA LEU A 252 -8.86 7.72 14.46
C LEU A 252 -7.43 7.26 14.14
N ALA A 253 -6.85 7.72 13.02
CA ALA A 253 -5.47 7.40 12.65
C ALA A 253 -4.44 7.96 13.65
N LEU A 254 -4.75 9.03 14.39
CA LEU A 254 -3.89 9.56 15.46
C LEU A 254 -3.67 8.53 16.58
N LYS A 255 -4.63 7.62 16.82
CA LYS A 255 -4.46 6.54 17.82
C LYS A 255 -3.34 5.57 17.46
N ASN A 256 -2.99 5.49 16.18
CA ASN A 256 -1.89 4.66 15.69
C ASN A 256 -0.56 5.42 15.61
N TRP A 257 -0.54 6.70 15.98
CA TRP A 257 0.68 7.50 16.03
C TRP A 257 1.41 7.27 17.35
N GLU A 258 2.54 6.58 17.26
CA GLU A 258 3.48 6.43 18.38
C GLU A 258 4.50 7.57 18.28
N SER A 259 4.54 8.46 19.27
CA SER A 259 5.55 9.53 19.36
C SER A 259 6.96 8.94 19.40
#